data_AF-A0A530ZN25-F1
#
_entry.id   AF-A0A530ZN25-F1
#
_cell.length_a   1.000
_cell.length_b   1.000
_cell.length_c   1.000
_cell.angle_alpha   90.00
_cell.angle_beta   90.00
_cell.angle_gamma   90.00
#
_symmetry.space_group_name_H-M   'P 1'
#
loop_
_entity.id
_entity.type
_entity.pdbx_description
1 polymer ?
#
loop_
_entity_poly.entity_id
_entity_poly.type
_entity_poly.pdbx_seq_one_letter_code
_entity_poly.pdbx_strand_id
1 'polypeptide(L)'
;GKVVPYKVGFGAMPADVFHAPFPVALHGVSVADSLAALDRLFKADVDPARVAAIIVEPVQGEGGFYEASRDFMVALRKICDQHGMLLIA
;
A
#
# COMPACT_ATOMS: atom_id res chain seq x y z
N GLY A 1 -15.19 1.68 -2.19
CA GLY A 1 -16.04 1.41 -1.01
C GLY A 1 -15.52 0.22 -0.23
N LYS A 2 -14.64 0.43 0.75
CA LYS A 2 -14.09 -0.66 1.59
C LYS A 2 -14.47 -0.56 3.07
N VAL A 3 -15.02 0.58 3.50
CA VAL A 3 -15.49 0.78 4.88
C VAL A 3 -16.80 0.00 5.11
N VAL A 4 -17.76 0.15 4.20
CA VAL A 4 -18.93 -0.73 4.09
C VAL A 4 -18.68 -1.70 2.94
N PRO A 5 -18.88 -3.03 3.11
CA PRO A 5 -19.35 -3.75 4.30
C PRO A 5 -18.24 -4.24 5.26
N TYR A 6 -16.96 -4.03 4.94
CA TYR A 6 -15.87 -4.81 5.58
C TYR A 6 -15.38 -4.30 6.93
N LYS A 7 -15.64 -3.04 7.30
CA LYS A 7 -15.08 -2.43 8.53
C LYS A 7 -16.13 -1.89 9.50
N VAL A 8 -17.32 -1.50 9.01
CA VAL A 8 -18.38 -0.97 9.88
C VAL A 8 -18.88 -2.04 10.86
N GLY A 9 -18.98 -1.69 12.14
CA GLY A 9 -19.54 -2.55 13.19
C GLY A 9 -18.54 -3.51 13.84
N PHE A 10 -17.31 -3.63 13.34
CA PHE A 10 -16.30 -4.55 13.88
C PHE A 10 -15.42 -3.96 15.00
N GLY A 11 -15.58 -2.68 15.34
CA GLY A 11 -14.82 -2.01 16.40
C GLY A 11 -13.43 -1.56 15.96
N ALA A 12 -12.51 -1.43 16.92
CA ALA A 12 -11.14 -1.01 16.66
C ALA A 12 -10.36 -2.09 15.90
N MET A 13 -9.62 -1.68 14.88
CA MET A 13 -8.77 -2.56 14.07
C MET A 13 -7.39 -2.73 14.73
N PRO A 14 -6.63 -3.79 14.38
CA PRO A 14 -5.25 -3.94 14.85
C PRO A 14 -4.41 -2.67 14.59
N ALA A 15 -3.62 -2.29 15.59
CA ALA A 15 -2.71 -1.15 15.50
C ALA A 15 -1.54 -1.45 14.53
N ASP A 16 -0.77 -0.41 14.19
CA ASP A 16 0.41 -0.47 13.31
C ASP A 16 0.12 -1.04 11.91
N VAL A 17 -1.10 -0.81 11.39
CA VAL A 17 -1.48 -1.09 10.01
C VAL A 17 -1.77 0.22 9.28
N PHE A 18 -0.90 0.57 8.34
CA PHE A 18 -1.01 1.78 7.54
C PHE A 18 -1.44 1.43 6.12
N HIS A 19 -2.24 2.30 5.50
CA HIS A 19 -2.73 2.11 4.13
C HIS A 19 -2.20 3.23 3.25
N ALA A 20 -1.59 2.88 2.12
CA ALA A 20 -1.21 3.80 1.06
C ALA A 20 -2.16 3.62 -0.14
N PRO A 21 -2.40 4.68 -0.94
CA PRO A 21 -3.23 4.56 -2.14
C PRO A 21 -2.56 3.64 -3.17
N PHE A 22 -3.35 2.71 -3.73
CA PHE A 22 -2.93 1.88 -4.86
C PHE A 22 -3.03 2.70 -6.17
N PRO A 23 -2.09 2.55 -7.12
CA PRO A 23 -2.12 3.31 -8.36
C PRO A 23 -3.27 2.83 -9.26
N VAL A 24 -4.24 3.72 -9.51
CA VAL A 24 -5.37 3.48 -10.39
C VAL A 24 -5.54 4.68 -11.30
N ALA A 25 -5.01 4.60 -12.53
CA ALA A 25 -5.02 5.71 -13.48
C ALA A 25 -6.44 6.18 -13.83
N LEU A 26 -7.41 5.27 -13.88
CA LEU A 26 -8.84 5.59 -14.08
C LEU A 26 -9.39 6.52 -12.99
N HIS A 27 -8.84 6.46 -11.78
CA HIS A 27 -9.23 7.31 -10.65
C HIS A 27 -8.28 8.49 -10.46
N GLY A 28 -7.39 8.76 -11.42
CA GLY A 28 -6.43 9.86 -11.37
C GLY A 28 -5.28 9.65 -10.38
N VAL A 29 -5.00 8.41 -9.97
CA VAL A 29 -3.86 8.09 -9.08
C VAL A 29 -2.76 7.42 -9.89
N SER A 30 -1.64 8.13 -10.06
CA SER A 30 -0.47 7.59 -10.75
C SER A 30 0.40 6.75 -9.82
N VAL A 31 1.33 5.99 -10.41
CA VAL A 31 2.39 5.29 -9.66
C VAL A 31 3.21 6.27 -8.82
N ALA A 32 3.51 7.45 -9.37
CA ALA A 32 4.26 8.48 -8.65
C ALA A 32 3.49 8.99 -7.42
N ASP A 33 2.17 9.14 -7.52
CA ASP A 33 1.33 9.57 -6.39
C ASP A 33 1.34 8.53 -5.26
N SER A 34 1.23 7.25 -5.61
CA SER A 34 1.31 6.14 -4.64
C SER A 34 2.66 6.08 -3.92
N LEU A 35 3.77 6.21 -4.66
CA LEU A 35 5.11 6.20 -4.07
C LEU A 35 5.37 7.45 -3.23
N ALA A 36 4.88 8.62 -3.65
CA ALA A 36 4.97 9.84 -2.87
C ALA A 36 4.13 9.76 -1.58
N ALA A 37 2.97 9.09 -1.61
CA ALA A 37 2.17 8.85 -0.42
C ALA A 37 2.88 7.90 0.57
N LEU A 38 3.55 6.85 0.07
CA LEU A 38 4.35 5.96 0.90
C LEU A 38 5.55 6.68 1.55
N ASP A 39 6.25 7.52 0.80
CA ASP A 39 7.34 8.37 1.34
C ASP A 39 6.83 9.35 2.42
N ARG A 40 5.66 9.96 2.23
CA ARG A 40 5.04 10.81 3.25
C ARG A 40 4.67 10.04 4.52
N LEU A 41 4.12 8.83 4.36
CA LEU A 41 3.79 7.93 5.47
C LEU A 41 5.03 7.59 6.30
N PHE A 42 6.17 7.33 5.65
CA PHE A 42 7.45 7.13 6.33
C PHE A 42 8.01 8.36 7.06
N LYS A 43 7.64 9.56 6.63
CA LYS A 43 8.10 10.82 7.25
C LYS A 43 7.18 11.31 8.36
N ALA A 44 5.89 10.99 8.28
CA ALA A 44 4.87 11.56 9.16
C ALA A 44 4.35 10.56 10.20
N ASP A 45 4.23 9.27 9.84
CA ASP A 45 3.41 8.32 10.58
C ASP A 45 4.20 7.13 11.14
N VAL A 46 5.22 6.63 10.41
CA VAL A 46 5.99 5.45 10.86
C VAL A 46 7.46 5.52 10.43
N ASP A 47 8.37 5.18 11.34
CA ASP A 47 9.78 4.98 10.98
C ASP A 47 9.90 3.74 10.06
N PRO A 48 10.48 3.86 8.85
CA PRO A 48 10.75 2.71 7.97
C PRO A 48 11.44 1.55 8.68
N ALA A 49 12.34 1.82 9.63
CA ALA A 49 13.06 0.76 10.36
C ALA A 49 12.14 -0.06 11.29
N ARG A 50 10.92 0.42 11.57
CA ARG A 50 9.90 -0.29 12.35
C ARG A 50 8.89 -1.04 11.49
N VAL A 51 8.93 -0.92 10.17
CA VAL A 51 7.98 -1.56 9.26
C VAL A 51 8.47 -2.97 8.91
N ALA A 52 7.68 -3.98 9.26
CA ALA A 52 8.04 -5.37 8.97
C ALA A 52 7.84 -5.74 7.49
N ALA A 53 6.77 -5.26 6.85
CA ALA A 53 6.39 -5.66 5.51
C ALA A 53 5.55 -4.62 4.78
N ILE A 54 5.62 -4.66 3.45
CA ILE A 54 4.60 -4.12 2.56
C ILE A 54 3.85 -5.30 1.94
N ILE A 55 2.52 -5.27 2.04
CA ILE A 55 1.62 -6.26 1.42
C ILE A 55 0.86 -5.60 0.26
N VAL A 56 0.82 -6.27 -0.89
CA VAL A 56 0.17 -5.77 -2.10
C VAL A 56 -0.36 -6.92 -2.95
N GLU A 57 -1.57 -6.81 -3.49
CA GLU A 57 -2.05 -7.77 -4.49
C GLU A 57 -1.48 -7.40 -5.88
N PRO A 58 -0.83 -8.32 -6.63
CA PRO A 58 -0.37 -8.04 -8.00
C PRO A 58 -1.50 -7.63 -8.95
N VAL A 59 -2.70 -8.14 -8.69
CA VAL A 59 -3.96 -7.67 -9.28
C VAL A 59 -4.97 -7.58 -8.15
N GLN A 60 -5.49 -6.39 -7.85
CA GLN A 60 -6.48 -6.23 -6.78
C GLN A 60 -7.78 -6.93 -7.16
N GLY A 61 -8.21 -7.95 -6.41
CA GLY A 61 -9.43 -8.70 -6.73
C GLY A 61 -10.69 -7.86 -6.53
N GLU A 62 -11.24 -7.91 -5.32
CA GLU A 62 -12.44 -7.14 -4.91
C GLU A 62 -12.24 -5.62 -5.00
N GLY A 63 -11.00 -5.15 -5.23
CA GLY A 63 -10.68 -3.74 -5.46
C GLY A 63 -11.20 -3.20 -6.79
N GLY A 64 -11.44 -4.06 -7.77
CA GLY A 64 -11.87 -3.68 -9.13
C GLY A 64 -10.99 -4.26 -10.24
N PHE A 65 -10.25 -5.34 -9.97
CA PHE A 65 -9.38 -6.04 -10.93
C PHE A 65 -8.28 -5.14 -11.52
N TYR A 66 -7.72 -4.25 -10.69
CA TYR A 66 -6.65 -3.35 -11.09
C TYR A 66 -5.29 -4.05 -11.01
N GLU A 67 -4.61 -4.15 -12.15
CA GLU A 67 -3.25 -4.70 -12.24
C GLU A 67 -2.22 -3.69 -11.71
N ALA A 68 -1.30 -4.17 -10.85
CA ALA A 68 -0.13 -3.43 -10.47
C ALA A 68 0.85 -3.37 -11.65
N SER A 69 1.13 -2.17 -12.15
CA SER A 69 2.14 -2.01 -13.20
C SER A 69 3.50 -2.57 -12.76
N ARG A 70 4.28 -3.09 -13.71
CA ARG A 70 5.63 -3.60 -13.46
C ARG A 70 6.51 -2.58 -12.73
N ASP A 71 6.45 -1.32 -13.14
CA ASP A 71 7.26 -0.25 -12.57
C ASP A 71 6.91 -0.01 -11.09
N PHE A 72 5.63 -0.09 -10.73
CA PHE A 72 5.20 0.00 -9.34
C PHE A 72 5.73 -1.17 -8.50
N MET A 73 5.61 -2.40 -8.99
CA MET A 73 6.11 -3.59 -8.27
C MET A 73 7.63 -3.57 -8.09
N VAL A 74 8.38 -3.15 -9.11
CA VAL A 74 9.85 -2.97 -9.03
C VAL A 74 10.21 -1.89 -8.02
N ALA A 75 9.48 -0.78 -7.99
CA ALA A 75 9.71 0.29 -7.02
C ALA A 75 9.46 -0.18 -5.58
N LEU A 76 8.36 -0.91 -5.33
CA LEU A 76 8.08 -1.49 -4.01
C LEU A 76 9.17 -2.47 -3.57
N ARG A 77 9.60 -3.37 -4.47
CA ARG A 77 10.71 -4.30 -4.16
C ARG A 77 11.98 -3.54 -3.76
N LYS A 78 12.36 -2.50 -4.51
CA LYS A 78 13.52 -1.68 -4.19
C LYS A 78 13.40 -1.02 -2.81
N ILE A 79 12.23 -0.48 -2.47
CA ILE A 79 11.98 0.13 -1.16
C ILE A 79 12.11 -0.92 -0.04
N CYS A 80 11.49 -2.09 -0.23
CA CYS A 80 11.60 -3.17 0.73
C CYS A 80 13.05 -3.63 0.92
N ASP A 81 13.83 -3.78 -0.15
CA ASP A 81 15.26 -4.12 -0.07
C ASP A 81 16.08 -3.05 0.66
N GLN A 82 15.80 -1.78 0.41
CA GLN A 82 16.51 -0.66 1.04
C GLN A 82 16.32 -0.61 2.56
N HIS A 83 15.14 -0.97 3.05
CA HIS A 83 14.79 -0.88 4.46
C HIS A 83 14.77 -2.24 5.19
N GLY A 84 15.07 -3.34 4.49
CA GLY A 84 15.01 -4.68 5.06
C GLY A 84 13.58 -5.18 5.34
N MET A 85 12.59 -4.69 4.60
CA MET A 85 11.19 -5.10 4.74
C MET A 85 10.89 -6.33 3.86
N LEU A 86 9.90 -7.11 4.26
CA LEU A 86 9.29 -8.10 3.38
C LEU A 86 8.39 -7.42 2.34
N LEU A 87 8.39 -7.96 1.12
CA LEU A 87 7.35 -7.68 0.13
C LEU A 87 6.47 -8.92 0.03
N ILE A 88 5.21 -8.81 0.40
CA ILE A 88 4.22 -9.89 0.39
C ILE A 88 3.27 -9.62 -0.78
N ALA A 89 3.17 -10.57 -1.71
CA ALA A 89 2.39 -10.46 -2.94
C ALA A 89 1.57 -11.72 -3.22
#